data_AF-A0A2I2GRT8-F1
#
_entry.id   AF-A0A2I2GRT8-F1
#
_cell.length_a   1.000
_cell.length_b   1.000
_cell.length_c   1.000
_cell.angle_alpha   90.00
_cell.angle_beta   90.00
_cell.angle_gamma   90.00
#
_symmetry.space_group_name_H-M   'P 1'
#
loop_
_entity.id
_entity.type
_entity.pdbx_description
1 polymer ?
#
loop_
_entity_poly.entity_id
_entity_poly.type
_entity_poly.pdbx_seq_one_letter_code
_entity_poly.pdbx_strand_id
1 'polypeptide(L)'
;MTNQTLGHAVVVNECARPIYVWSVASSVSSEITLQPHENYTEVFRHDSQTGGVSIKVTTLKDGLYHSSPQTVFAYNLVNQSVWYDLSDVFGDPFHGSKVTLLPSEPAITWEEGIPPAGSQVRIQDSSRDLVLTLC
;
A
#
# COMPACT_ATOMS: atom_id res chain seq x y z
N MET A 1 2.98 29.11 8.94
CA MET A 1 3.18 27.64 8.82
C MET A 1 1.92 26.99 9.38
N THR A 2 1.05 26.47 8.51
CA THR A 2 -0.14 25.74 8.96
C THR A 2 0.30 24.36 9.43
N ASN A 3 0.06 24.05 10.70
CA ASN A 3 0.33 22.74 11.29
C ASN A 3 -0.77 21.78 10.76
N GLN A 4 -0.58 21.23 9.57
CA GLN A 4 -1.53 20.30 8.97
C GLN A 4 -1.32 18.91 9.57
N THR A 5 -2.38 18.35 10.16
CA THR A 5 -2.39 16.94 10.57
C THR A 5 -2.43 16.08 9.31
N LEU A 6 -1.43 15.24 9.12
CA LEU A 6 -1.36 14.28 8.03
C LEU A 6 -2.22 13.06 8.36
N GLY A 7 -2.84 12.48 7.34
CA GLY A 7 -3.47 11.18 7.39
C GLY A 7 -2.44 10.04 7.32
N HIS A 8 -2.96 8.85 7.10
CA HIS A 8 -2.19 7.61 7.18
C HIS A 8 -2.32 6.76 5.92
N ALA A 9 -1.26 6.01 5.62
CA ALA A 9 -1.33 4.83 4.78
C ALA A 9 -1.62 3.61 5.66
N VAL A 10 -2.72 2.92 5.37
CA VAL A 10 -3.22 1.78 6.15
C VAL A 10 -3.28 0.54 5.26
N VAL A 11 -2.85 -0.60 5.78
CA VAL A 11 -3.05 -1.93 5.16
C VAL A 11 -3.87 -2.77 6.12
N VAL A 12 -4.99 -3.31 5.66
CA VAL A 12 -5.89 -4.18 6.43
C VAL A 12 -5.84 -5.58 5.84
N ASN A 13 -5.59 -6.57 6.69
CA ASN A 13 -5.60 -7.97 6.32
C ASN A 13 -6.97 -8.59 6.66
N GLU A 14 -7.87 -8.71 5.71
CA GLU A 14 -9.12 -9.48 5.89
C GLU A 14 -8.96 -10.93 5.39
N CYS A 15 -7.76 -11.32 4.94
CA CYS A 15 -7.50 -12.69 4.53
C CYS A 15 -7.55 -13.65 5.73
N ALA A 16 -7.97 -14.89 5.50
CA ALA A 16 -7.94 -15.95 6.51
C ALA A 16 -6.53 -16.48 6.84
N ARG A 17 -5.47 -15.79 6.41
CA ARG A 17 -4.06 -16.16 6.57
C ARG A 17 -3.22 -14.91 6.87
N PRO A 18 -2.03 -15.06 7.49
CA PRO A 18 -1.13 -13.93 7.68
C PRO A 18 -0.62 -13.38 6.34
N ILE A 19 -0.36 -12.08 6.33
CA ILE A 19 0.37 -11.37 5.26
C ILE A 19 1.61 -10.69 5.85
N TYR A 20 2.55 -10.33 4.99
CA TYR A 20 3.85 -9.78 5.39
C TYR A 20 4.05 -8.43 4.71
N VAL A 21 4.37 -7.41 5.51
CA VAL A 21 4.37 -6.01 5.10
C VAL A 21 5.74 -5.38 5.36
N TRP A 22 6.20 -4.56 4.42
CA TRP A 22 7.38 -3.70 4.56
C TRP A 22 7.05 -2.27 4.12
N SER A 23 7.49 -1.28 4.89
CA SER A 23 7.55 0.12 4.45
C SER A 23 8.91 0.36 3.80
N VAL A 24 8.91 0.72 2.51
CA VAL A 24 10.13 0.85 1.71
C VAL A 24 10.27 2.28 1.18
N ALA A 25 11.37 2.93 1.51
CA ALA A 25 11.78 4.23 0.95
C ALA A 25 13.30 4.21 0.74
N SER A 26 14.04 5.23 1.19
CA SER A 26 15.52 5.18 1.25
C SER A 26 16.07 4.08 2.15
N SER A 27 15.23 3.54 3.04
CA SER A 27 15.49 2.34 3.85
C SER A 27 14.30 1.39 3.79
N VAL A 28 14.54 0.13 4.13
CA VAL A 28 13.51 -0.91 4.25
C VAL A 28 13.25 -1.13 5.73
N SER A 29 11.99 -1.13 6.15
CA SER A 29 11.62 -1.54 7.52
C SER A 29 11.95 -3.01 7.79
N SER A 30 11.86 -3.44 9.06
CA SER A 30 11.71 -4.87 9.34
C SER A 30 10.40 -5.40 8.75
N GLU A 31 10.34 -6.71 8.50
CA GLU A 31 9.08 -7.39 8.17
C GLU A 31 8.07 -7.21 9.31
N ILE A 32 6.84 -6.90 8.93
CA ILE A 32 5.69 -6.85 9.85
C ILE A 32 4.73 -7.96 9.41
N THR A 33 4.51 -8.92 10.30
CA THR A 33 3.47 -9.95 10.08
C THR A 33 2.13 -9.39 10.55
N LEU A 34 1.15 -9.33 9.65
CA LEU A 34 -0.24 -9.05 10.00
C LEU A 34 -1.03 -10.35 10.01
N GLN A 35 -1.55 -10.73 11.18
CA GLN A 35 -2.51 -11.83 11.31
C GLN A 35 -3.86 -11.46 10.68
N PRO A 36 -4.78 -12.42 10.48
CA PRO A 36 -6.14 -12.12 10.06
C PRO A 36 -6.80 -11.04 10.93
N HIS A 37 -7.43 -10.08 10.27
CA HIS A 37 -8.11 -8.91 10.85
C HIS A 37 -7.19 -7.90 11.56
N GLU A 38 -5.87 -7.99 11.39
CA GLU A 38 -4.93 -6.96 11.83
C GLU A 38 -4.67 -5.92 10.74
N ASN A 39 -4.15 -4.77 11.17
CA ASN A 39 -3.75 -3.70 10.27
C ASN A 39 -2.32 -3.20 10.54
N TYR A 40 -1.71 -2.68 9.49
CA TYR A 40 -0.53 -1.83 9.55
C TYR A 40 -0.96 -0.38 9.29
N THR A 41 -0.35 0.57 9.99
CA THR A 41 -0.64 2.00 9.81
C THR A 41 0.66 2.80 9.93
N GLU A 42 0.89 3.70 8.98
CA GLU A 42 1.93 4.73 9.08
C GLU A 42 1.38 6.10 8.69
N VAL A 43 1.83 7.15 9.37
CA VAL A 43 1.55 8.52 8.95
C VAL A 43 2.24 8.76 7.62
N PHE A 44 1.57 9.45 6.67
CA PHE A 44 2.23 9.81 5.42
C PHE A 44 3.51 10.59 5.69
N ARG A 45 4.57 10.21 4.99
CA ARG A 45 5.88 10.87 5.08
C ARG A 45 6.46 11.11 3.70
N HIS A 46 7.25 12.17 3.61
CA HIS A 46 8.09 12.43 2.44
C HIS A 46 9.49 11.83 2.69
N ASP A 47 10.00 11.06 1.74
CA ASP A 47 11.39 10.63 1.72
C ASP A 47 12.18 11.52 0.76
N SER A 48 13.19 12.23 1.26
CA SER A 48 13.93 13.21 0.45
C SER A 48 14.87 12.60 -0.60
N GLN A 49 15.14 11.29 -0.54
CA GLN A 49 16.03 10.61 -1.49
C GLN A 49 15.25 9.91 -2.60
N THR A 50 14.16 9.22 -2.25
CA THR A 50 13.32 8.48 -3.21
C THR A 50 12.11 9.28 -3.68
N GLY A 51 11.74 10.35 -2.96
CA GLY A 51 10.54 11.15 -3.19
C GLY A 51 9.26 10.56 -2.57
N GLY A 52 9.28 9.26 -2.26
CA GLY A 52 8.10 8.48 -1.92
C GLY A 52 8.35 7.26 -1.05
N VAL A 53 7.24 6.61 -0.70
CA VAL A 53 7.21 5.37 0.07
C VAL A 53 6.42 4.33 -0.70
N SER A 54 6.86 3.08 -0.62
CA SER A 54 6.15 1.92 -1.14
C SER A 54 5.92 0.94 0.01
N ILE A 55 4.67 0.72 0.37
CA ILE A 55 4.28 -0.35 1.27
C ILE A 55 4.12 -1.62 0.43
N LYS A 56 5.01 -2.58 0.66
CA LYS A 56 5.03 -3.84 -0.08
C LYS A 56 4.40 -4.94 0.75
N VAL A 57 3.53 -5.71 0.13
CA VAL A 57 2.77 -6.77 0.79
C VAL A 57 2.93 -8.09 0.05
N THR A 58 3.27 -9.17 0.77
CA THR A 58 3.35 -10.53 0.24
C THR A 58 2.52 -11.49 1.09
N THR A 59 2.17 -12.64 0.51
CA THR A 59 1.52 -13.77 1.22
C THR A 59 2.51 -14.83 1.71
N LEU A 60 3.80 -14.67 1.36
CA LEU A 60 4.89 -15.54 1.76
C LEU A 60 5.85 -14.77 2.67
N LYS A 61 6.26 -15.41 3.76
CA LYS A 61 7.24 -14.87 4.70
C LYS A 61 8.56 -14.59 4.01
N ASP A 62 9.21 -13.48 4.36
CA ASP A 62 10.43 -12.97 3.75
C ASP A 62 10.29 -12.76 2.22
N GLY A 63 9.06 -12.63 1.72
CA GLY A 63 8.75 -12.63 0.29
C GLY A 63 9.40 -11.48 -0.49
N LEU A 64 9.69 -10.36 0.18
CA LEU A 64 10.42 -9.23 -0.38
C LEU A 64 11.81 -9.63 -0.92
N TYR A 65 12.47 -10.61 -0.29
CA TYR A 65 13.84 -11.02 -0.62
C TYR A 65 13.91 -12.31 -1.45
N HIS A 66 12.78 -12.94 -1.72
CA HIS A 66 12.69 -14.22 -2.44
C HIS A 66 11.91 -14.14 -3.75
N SER A 67 11.77 -12.93 -4.32
CA SER A 67 11.02 -12.69 -5.57
C SER A 67 9.59 -13.24 -5.53
N SER A 68 8.97 -13.25 -4.34
CA SER A 68 7.55 -13.62 -4.21
C SER A 68 6.66 -12.55 -4.86
N PRO A 69 5.46 -12.91 -5.34
CA PRO A 69 4.44 -11.95 -5.77
C PRO A 69 4.19 -10.87 -4.70
N GLN A 70 4.11 -9.61 -5.11
CA GLN A 70 4.00 -8.46 -4.19
C GLN A 70 2.93 -7.49 -4.69
N THR A 71 2.01 -7.11 -3.81
CA THR A 71 1.20 -5.91 -4.01
C THR A 71 1.97 -4.73 -3.45
N VAL A 72 2.07 -3.67 -4.25
CA VAL A 72 2.82 -2.46 -3.93
C VAL A 72 1.82 -1.32 -3.84
N PHE A 73 1.65 -0.79 -2.62
CA PHE A 73 0.95 0.46 -2.36
C PHE A 73 1.97 1.59 -2.28
N ALA A 74 2.09 2.35 -3.36
CA ALA A 74 3.00 3.48 -3.44
C ALA A 74 2.28 4.79 -3.11
N TYR A 75 2.96 5.67 -2.39
CA TYR A 75 2.52 7.04 -2.19
C TYR A 75 3.68 8.05 -2.16
N ASN A 76 3.41 9.27 -2.63
CA ASN A 76 4.30 10.42 -2.59
C ASN A 76 3.58 11.59 -1.90
N LEU A 77 4.07 11.99 -0.73
CA LEU A 77 3.63 13.21 -0.07
C LEU A 77 4.37 14.41 -0.68
N VAL A 78 3.63 15.29 -1.36
CA VAL A 78 4.15 16.52 -1.95
C VAL A 78 3.24 17.68 -1.53
N ASN A 79 3.80 18.63 -0.77
CA ASN A 79 3.05 19.71 -0.15
C ASN A 79 1.88 19.17 0.71
N GLN A 80 0.64 19.46 0.31
CA GLN A 80 -0.60 19.07 1.02
C GLN A 80 -1.34 17.96 0.26
N SER A 81 -0.65 17.26 -0.64
CA SER A 81 -1.24 16.24 -1.50
C SER A 81 -0.47 14.94 -1.41
N VAL A 82 -1.21 13.84 -1.44
CA VAL A 82 -0.67 12.49 -1.55
C VAL A 82 -1.02 11.97 -2.93
N TRP A 83 0.00 11.72 -3.74
CA TRP A 83 -0.13 10.96 -4.99
C TRP A 83 0.05 9.49 -4.68
N TYR A 84 -0.79 8.62 -5.21
CA TYR A 84 -0.75 7.20 -4.89
C TYR A 84 -1.17 6.32 -6.05
N ASP A 85 -0.71 5.08 -6.02
CA ASP A 85 -1.18 4.01 -6.89
C ASP A 85 -1.10 2.65 -6.19
N LEU A 86 -1.73 1.66 -6.82
CA LEU A 86 -1.46 0.26 -6.56
C LEU A 86 -0.84 -0.37 -7.81
N SER A 87 0.13 -1.25 -7.60
CA SER A 87 0.66 -2.15 -8.62
C SER A 87 0.96 -3.51 -8.01
N ASP A 88 1.17 -4.51 -8.84
CA ASP A 88 1.81 -5.74 -8.43
C ASP A 88 3.09 -5.99 -9.22
N VAL A 89 4.00 -6.73 -8.60
CA VAL A 89 5.25 -7.14 -9.21
C VAL A 89 5.52 -8.59 -8.84
N PHE A 90 6.17 -9.31 -9.75
CA PHE A 90 6.48 -10.73 -9.59
C PHE A 90 5.26 -11.67 -9.50
N GLY A 91 4.07 -11.18 -9.88
CA GLY A 91 2.80 -11.92 -9.96
C GLY A 91 1.70 -11.31 -9.07
N ASP A 92 0.56 -11.99 -9.02
CA ASP A 92 -0.66 -11.54 -8.33
C ASP A 92 -0.84 -12.26 -6.95
N PRO A 93 -0.36 -11.70 -5.82
CA PRO A 93 -0.38 -12.40 -4.52
C PRO A 93 -1.79 -12.67 -3.96
N PHE A 94 -2.78 -11.92 -4.44
CA PHE A 94 -4.17 -11.99 -4.00
C PHE A 94 -5.13 -12.45 -5.11
N HIS A 95 -4.62 -13.12 -6.15
CA HIS A 95 -5.46 -13.67 -7.22
C HIS A 95 -6.65 -14.47 -6.67
N GLY A 96 -7.86 -14.15 -7.13
CA GLY A 96 -9.13 -14.72 -6.68
C GLY A 96 -9.65 -14.12 -5.37
N SER A 97 -9.11 -12.98 -4.93
CA SER A 97 -9.57 -12.25 -3.75
C SER A 97 -9.54 -10.75 -4.01
N LYS A 98 -10.53 -10.03 -3.50
CA LYS A 98 -10.69 -8.60 -3.77
C LYS A 98 -9.55 -7.78 -3.14
N VAL A 99 -9.07 -6.78 -3.85
CA VAL A 99 -8.15 -5.76 -3.35
C VAL A 99 -8.75 -4.38 -3.60
N THR A 100 -8.77 -3.52 -2.58
CA THR A 100 -9.31 -2.15 -2.70
C THR A 100 -8.38 -1.14 -2.06
N LEU A 101 -8.24 0.04 -2.68
CA LEU A 101 -7.59 1.20 -2.08
C LEU A 101 -8.59 2.37 -2.05
N LEU A 102 -9.01 2.73 -0.84
CA LEU A 102 -10.05 3.74 -0.62
C LEU A 102 -9.59 4.81 0.39
N PRO A 103 -10.13 6.04 0.31
CA PRO A 103 -10.98 6.54 -0.77
C PRO A 103 -10.16 6.79 -2.06
N SER A 104 -10.79 6.61 -3.22
CA SER A 104 -10.17 6.90 -4.51
C SER A 104 -11.24 7.29 -5.55
N GLU A 105 -10.89 8.22 -6.44
CA GLU A 105 -11.75 8.64 -7.55
C GLU A 105 -10.91 8.81 -8.84
N PRO A 106 -11.13 7.98 -9.88
CA PRO A 106 -11.93 6.75 -9.87
C PRO A 106 -11.46 5.73 -8.83
N ALA A 107 -12.37 4.91 -8.33
CA ALA A 107 -12.07 3.87 -7.35
C ALA A 107 -10.97 2.92 -7.86
N ILE A 108 -10.04 2.55 -6.97
CA ILE A 108 -9.06 1.49 -7.24
C ILE A 108 -9.57 0.23 -6.57
N THR A 109 -10.12 -0.66 -7.39
CA THR A 109 -10.63 -1.96 -6.97
C THR A 109 -10.20 -3.02 -7.98
N TRP A 110 -9.51 -4.05 -7.50
CA TRP A 110 -9.17 -5.25 -8.26
C TRP A 110 -10.08 -6.37 -7.76
N GLU A 111 -11.18 -6.62 -8.47
CA GLU A 111 -12.22 -7.56 -8.00
C GLU A 111 -11.68 -8.98 -7.78
N GLU A 112 -10.75 -9.42 -8.64
CA GLU A 112 -10.09 -10.73 -8.55
C GLU A 112 -8.63 -10.63 -8.05
N GLY A 113 -8.25 -9.49 -7.46
CA GLY A 113 -6.88 -9.27 -6.95
C GLY A 113 -5.82 -9.09 -8.04
N ILE A 114 -6.26 -8.86 -9.28
CA ILE A 114 -5.44 -8.64 -10.47
C ILE A 114 -5.62 -7.17 -10.93
N PRO A 115 -4.53 -6.41 -11.13
CA PRO A 115 -4.64 -5.03 -11.60
C PRO A 115 -5.21 -4.93 -13.02
N PRO A 116 -5.97 -3.87 -13.33
CA PRO A 116 -6.31 -3.55 -14.71
C PRO A 116 -5.05 -3.14 -15.49
N ALA A 117 -5.14 -3.15 -16.82
CA ALA A 117 -4.05 -2.67 -17.66
C ALA A 117 -3.77 -1.16 -17.44
N GLY A 118 -2.48 -0.81 -17.38
CA GLY A 118 -2.02 0.57 -17.25
C GLY A 118 -1.94 1.08 -15.81
N SER A 119 -1.31 2.24 -15.64
CA SER A 119 -1.11 2.85 -14.33
C SER A 119 -2.37 3.57 -13.84
N GLN A 120 -2.69 3.41 -12.56
CA GLN A 120 -3.88 3.99 -11.91
C GLN A 120 -3.48 5.04 -10.86
N VAL A 121 -2.59 5.98 -11.21
CA VAL A 121 -2.20 7.06 -10.30
C VAL A 121 -3.40 7.95 -9.97
N ARG A 122 -3.50 8.33 -8.69
CA ARG A 122 -4.52 9.19 -8.12
C ARG A 122 -3.88 10.20 -7.17
N ILE A 123 -4.68 11.17 -6.74
CA ILE A 123 -4.27 12.21 -5.81
C ILE A 123 -5.38 12.49 -4.81
N GLN A 124 -5.00 12.73 -3.55
CA GLN A 124 -5.92 13.27 -2.54
C GLN A 124 -5.23 14.27 -1.61
N ASP A 125 -6.02 14.95 -0.78
CA ASP A 125 -5.51 15.79 0.30
C ASP A 125 -4.77 14.95 1.34
N SER A 126 -3.62 15.45 1.82
CA SER A 126 -2.74 14.70 2.72
C SER A 126 -3.26 14.55 4.15
N SER A 127 -4.38 15.19 4.52
CA SER A 127 -5.03 14.99 5.82
C SER A 127 -5.96 13.77 5.88
N ARG A 128 -6.25 13.15 4.73
CA ARG A 128 -7.16 12.01 4.63
C ARG A 128 -6.38 10.71 4.58
N ASP A 129 -6.85 9.68 5.27
CA ASP A 129 -6.24 8.35 5.20
C ASP A 129 -6.45 7.69 3.82
N LEU A 130 -5.57 6.75 3.50
CA LEU A 130 -5.72 5.77 2.43
C LEU A 130 -5.67 4.37 3.04
N VAL A 131 -6.66 3.55 2.73
CA VAL A 131 -6.83 2.21 3.30
C VAL A 131 -6.80 1.19 2.17
N LEU A 132 -5.72 0.40 2.14
CA LEU A 132 -5.61 -0.81 1.33
C LEU A 132 -6.26 -1.97 2.10
N THR A 133 -7.35 -2.53 1.58
CA THR A 133 -7.98 -3.74 2.14
C THR A 133 -7.70 -4.93 1.22
N LEU A 134 -7.23 -6.03 1.83
CA LEU A 134 -6.79 -7.24 1.15
C LEU A 134 -7.63 -8.44 1.60
N CYS A 135 -8.24 -9.12 0.63
CA CYS A 135 -9.32 -10.10 0.87
C CYS A 135 -10.53 -9.49 1.63
#